data_AF-A0A3N2KN26-F1
#
_entry.id   AF-A0A3N2KN26-F1
#
_cell.length_a   1.000
_cell.length_b   1.000
_cell.length_c   1.000
_cell.angle_alpha   90.00
_cell.angle_beta   90.00
_cell.angle_gamma   90.00
#
_symmetry.space_group_name_H-M   'P 1'
#
loop_
_entity.id
_entity.type
_entity.pdbx_description
1 polymer ?
#
loop_
_entity_poly.entity_id
_entity_poly.type
_entity_poly.pdbx_seq_one_letter_code
_entity_poly.pdbx_strand_id
1 'polypeptide(L)'
;MYKDRLNKIPQPRTIARHYAEGKYCDYPADIVLSAVNSHDYEYNPTAIPIKLGFIQMFIANYKAFLYLSEHNTPNDTSAFLENPNGFMEKAGVQLGTPFDNVAPKIFIAMVEKDMLEAMRNPNTSAVCHLVYSSDEDSWPKRHPERYPKDYMKRSTYATLKDIPYLLDDNIFVAKGFNNHMSINILHIGDFFAEK
;
A
#
# COMPACT_ATOMS: atom_id res chain seq x y z
N MET A 1 -18.15 -21.09 35.53
CA MET A 1 -18.92 -20.53 34.40
C MET A 1 -18.93 -19.02 34.59
N TYR A 2 -18.01 -18.30 33.93
CA TYR A 2 -17.98 -16.83 34.00
C TYR A 2 -19.20 -16.32 33.24
N LYS A 3 -20.08 -15.56 33.91
CA LYS A 3 -21.19 -14.87 33.24
C LYS A 3 -20.58 -13.93 32.21
N ASP A 4 -20.86 -14.16 30.92
CA ASP A 4 -20.56 -13.18 29.88
C ASP A 4 -21.21 -11.86 30.28
N ARG A 5 -20.36 -10.88 30.66
CA ARG A 5 -20.84 -9.52 30.87
C ARG A 5 -21.20 -9.02 29.48
N LEU A 6 -22.49 -8.76 29.25
CA LEU A 6 -22.94 -7.95 28.11
C LEU A 6 -22.00 -6.75 27.98
N ASN A 7 -21.32 -6.65 26.84
CA ASN A 7 -20.46 -5.51 26.53
C ASN A 7 -21.31 -4.25 26.63
N LYS A 8 -21.22 -3.55 27.76
CA LYS A 8 -21.89 -2.27 27.95
C LYS A 8 -21.16 -1.27 27.09
N ILE A 9 -21.86 -0.69 26.12
CA ILE A 9 -21.39 0.50 25.43
C ILE A 9 -21.09 1.55 26.52
N PRO A 10 -19.85 2.08 26.60
CA PRO A 10 -19.52 3.08 27.60
C PRO A 10 -20.39 4.34 27.45
N GLN A 11 -20.46 5.13 28.51
CA GLN A 11 -21.14 6.42 28.46
C GLN A 11 -20.52 7.31 27.36
N PRO A 12 -21.32 8.15 26.65
CA PRO A 12 -20.81 9.04 25.60
C PRO A 12 -19.60 9.87 26.04
N ARG A 13 -19.59 10.37 27.29
CA ARG A 13 -18.45 11.08 27.88
C ARG A 13 -17.14 10.28 27.85
N THR A 14 -17.21 8.97 28.12
CA THR A 14 -16.04 8.08 28.11
C THR A 14 -15.53 7.86 26.69
N ILE A 15 -16.45 7.71 25.73
CA ILE A 15 -16.13 7.55 24.31
C ILE A 15 -15.45 8.82 23.78
N ALA A 16 -16.02 10.00 24.06
CA ALA A 16 -15.46 11.29 23.68
C ALA A 16 -14.06 11.53 24.28
N ARG A 17 -13.85 11.18 25.55
CA ARG A 17 -12.53 11.28 26.20
C ARG A 17 -11.50 10.36 25.55
N HIS A 18 -11.84 9.09 25.28
CA HIS A 18 -10.91 8.16 24.63
C HIS A 18 -10.53 8.63 23.22
N TYR A 19 -11.49 9.19 22.49
CA TYR A 19 -11.26 9.80 21.18
C TYR A 19 -10.29 10.99 21.28
N ALA A 20 -10.48 11.91 22.24
CA ALA A 20 -9.57 13.02 22.48
C ALA A 20 -8.15 12.58 22.89
N GLU A 21 -8.04 11.49 23.65
CA GLU A 21 -6.77 10.88 24.08
C GLU A 21 -6.08 10.03 22.99
N GLY A 22 -6.67 9.88 21.79
CA GLY A 22 -6.11 9.05 20.72
C GLY A 22 -6.11 7.55 21.02
N LYS A 23 -6.95 7.09 21.97
CA LYS A 23 -7.07 5.68 22.33
C LYS A 23 -7.94 4.95 21.32
N TYR A 24 -7.44 3.81 20.85
CA TYR A 24 -8.15 2.93 19.93
C TYR A 24 -9.53 2.53 20.49
N CYS A 25 -10.58 2.69 19.69
CA CYS A 25 -11.96 2.42 20.09
C CYS A 25 -12.70 1.69 18.96
N ASP A 26 -13.13 0.45 19.20
CA ASP A 26 -13.93 -0.35 18.25
C ASP A 26 -15.45 -0.07 18.37
N TYR A 27 -15.85 1.20 18.40
CA TYR A 27 -17.27 1.57 18.42
C TYR A 27 -17.76 1.95 17.02
N PRO A 28 -19.04 1.69 16.69
CA PRO A 28 -19.67 2.20 15.48
C PRO A 28 -19.47 3.71 15.30
N ALA A 29 -19.20 4.14 14.07
CA ALA A 29 -18.81 5.52 13.76
C ALA A 29 -19.87 6.55 14.17
N ASP A 30 -21.15 6.23 14.03
CA ASP A 30 -22.29 7.04 14.45
C ASP A 30 -22.29 7.29 15.98
N ILE A 31 -21.99 6.27 16.78
CA ILE A 31 -21.88 6.39 18.25
C ILE A 31 -20.69 7.27 18.63
N VAL A 32 -19.55 7.11 17.96
CA VAL A 32 -18.35 7.93 18.20
C VAL A 32 -18.63 9.39 17.86
N LEU A 33 -19.18 9.66 16.68
CA LEU A 33 -19.48 11.03 16.24
C LEU A 33 -20.54 11.70 17.11
N SER A 34 -21.58 10.96 17.53
CA SER A 34 -22.58 11.48 18.46
C SER A 34 -21.99 11.81 19.85
N ALA A 35 -21.05 10.99 20.33
CA ALA A 35 -20.37 11.22 21.60
C ALA A 35 -19.42 12.43 21.54
N VAL A 36 -18.66 12.56 20.45
CA VAL A 36 -17.76 13.68 20.19
C VAL A 36 -18.53 14.99 20.04
N ASN A 37 -19.64 15.00 19.31
CA ASN A 37 -20.43 16.23 19.11
C ASN A 37 -21.23 16.66 20.35
N SER A 38 -21.37 15.81 21.38
CA SER A 38 -22.16 16.10 22.57
C SER A 38 -21.33 16.56 23.78
N HIS A 39 -20.00 16.58 23.67
CA HIS A 39 -19.10 16.96 24.74
C HIS A 39 -18.04 17.92 24.22
N ASP A 40 -17.55 18.80 25.08
CA ASP A 40 -16.51 19.77 24.74
C ASP A 40 -15.18 19.29 25.31
N TYR A 41 -14.42 18.56 24.50
CA TYR A 41 -13.05 18.16 24.79
C TYR A 41 -12.11 18.87 23.80
N GLU A 42 -10.86 19.11 24.20
CA GLU A 42 -9.80 19.48 23.27
C GLU A 42 -9.49 18.26 22.39
N TYR A 43 -10.34 18.05 21.38
CA TYR A 43 -10.12 17.04 20.36
C TYR A 43 -8.85 17.40 19.64
N ASN A 44 -7.89 16.47 19.61
CA ASN A 44 -6.77 16.60 18.70
C ASN A 44 -7.36 16.68 17.28
N PRO A 45 -7.32 17.84 16.60
CA PRO A 45 -7.94 18.01 15.28
C PRO A 45 -7.16 17.28 14.18
N THR A 46 -6.02 16.69 14.55
CA THR A 46 -5.30 15.77 13.69
C THR A 46 -6.20 14.57 13.48
N ALA A 47 -6.91 14.56 12.34
CA ALA A 47 -7.50 13.36 11.76
C ALA A 47 -6.54 12.22 12.04
N ILE A 48 -7.01 11.18 12.75
CA ILE A 48 -6.20 10.00 13.07
C ILE A 48 -5.41 9.69 11.80
N PRO A 49 -4.07 9.76 11.79
CA PRO A 49 -3.31 9.57 10.58
C PRO A 49 -3.72 8.23 10.01
N ILE A 50 -4.46 8.26 8.90
CA ILE A 50 -4.88 7.03 8.25
C ILE A 50 -3.60 6.50 7.64
N LYS A 51 -2.93 5.62 8.38
CA LYS A 51 -1.76 4.93 7.87
C LYS A 51 -2.24 4.09 6.69
N LEU A 52 -1.88 4.55 5.49
CA LEU A 52 -2.20 3.85 4.27
C LEU A 52 -1.46 2.51 4.28
N GLY A 53 -2.17 1.44 3.97
CA GLY A 53 -1.52 0.18 3.64
C GLY A 53 -0.81 0.29 2.29
N PHE A 54 0.11 -0.64 2.01
CA PHE A 54 0.93 -0.61 0.80
C PHE A 54 0.08 -0.52 -0.48
N ILE A 55 -1.01 -1.27 -0.59
CA ILE A 55 -1.88 -1.24 -1.78
C ILE A 55 -2.44 0.17 -2.02
N GLN A 56 -2.85 0.88 -0.96
CA GLN A 56 -3.37 2.24 -1.09
C GLN A 56 -2.26 3.22 -1.50
N MET A 57 -1.05 3.04 -0.96
CA MET A 57 0.14 3.80 -1.34
C MET A 57 0.50 3.57 -2.82
N PHE A 58 0.48 2.31 -3.26
CA PHE A 58 0.75 1.92 -4.64
C PHE A 58 -0.26 2.57 -5.60
N ILE A 59 -1.55 2.47 -5.29
CA ILE A 59 -2.65 3.06 -6.05
C ILE A 59 -2.44 4.59 -6.14
N ALA A 60 -2.28 5.27 -5.01
CA ALA A 60 -2.13 6.72 -4.98
C ALA A 60 -0.89 7.23 -5.75
N ASN A 61 0.18 6.43 -5.81
CA ASN A 61 1.46 6.78 -6.42
C ASN A 61 1.79 5.97 -7.68
N TYR A 62 0.78 5.45 -8.37
CA TYR A 62 0.97 4.61 -9.55
C TYR A 62 1.80 5.27 -10.67
N LYS A 63 1.64 6.59 -10.88
CA LYS A 63 2.45 7.35 -11.85
C LYS A 63 3.94 7.30 -11.52
N ALA A 64 4.30 7.23 -10.23
CA ALA A 64 5.67 7.03 -9.80
C ALA A 64 6.19 5.64 -10.19
N PHE A 65 5.38 4.59 -10.06
CA PHE A 65 5.75 3.26 -10.54
C PHE A 65 5.98 3.25 -12.06
N LEU A 66 5.10 3.88 -12.85
CA LEU A 66 5.30 4.00 -14.30
C LEU A 66 6.60 4.72 -14.66
N TYR A 67 6.89 5.83 -13.99
CA TYR A 67 8.13 6.57 -14.21
C TYR A 67 9.37 5.72 -13.89
N LEU A 68 9.37 5.04 -12.74
CA LEU A 68 10.46 4.15 -12.33
C LEU A 68 10.63 2.95 -13.27
N SER A 69 9.54 2.46 -13.88
CA SER A 69 9.62 1.38 -14.87
C SER A 69 10.38 1.73 -16.16
N GLU A 70 10.63 3.03 -16.37
CA GLU A 70 11.41 3.59 -17.47
C GLU A 70 12.75 4.17 -16.98
N HIS A 71 12.88 4.48 -15.69
CA HIS A 71 14.02 5.15 -15.05
C HIS A 71 14.46 4.40 -13.79
N ASN A 72 15.10 3.25 -13.99
CA ASN A 72 15.55 2.33 -12.92
C ASN A 72 17.07 2.08 -12.96
N THR A 73 17.86 3.08 -13.36
CA THR A 73 19.33 2.94 -13.29
C THR A 73 19.79 2.84 -11.83
N PRO A 74 21.01 2.33 -11.54
CA PRO A 74 21.54 2.30 -10.17
C PRO A 74 21.59 3.69 -9.50
N ASN A 75 21.85 4.73 -10.30
CA ASN A 75 21.84 6.12 -9.83
C ASN A 75 20.43 6.60 -9.50
N ASP A 76 19.46 6.33 -10.39
CA ASP A 76 18.05 6.69 -10.16
C ASP A 76 17.49 5.99 -8.93
N THR A 77 17.82 4.71 -8.79
CA THR A 77 17.43 3.88 -7.65
C THR A 77 17.96 4.45 -6.34
N SER A 78 19.25 4.80 -6.31
CA SER A 78 19.87 5.39 -5.12
C SER A 78 19.27 6.75 -4.78
N ALA A 79 19.08 7.61 -5.78
CA ALA A 79 18.49 8.94 -5.59
C ALA A 79 17.02 8.87 -5.14
N PHE A 80 16.25 7.93 -5.68
CA PHE A 80 14.88 7.69 -5.26
C PHE A 80 14.79 7.16 -3.83
N LEU A 81 15.66 6.22 -3.43
CA LEU A 81 15.66 5.70 -2.06
C LEU A 81 16.09 6.74 -1.02
N GLU A 82 16.98 7.67 -1.39
CA GLU A 82 17.42 8.77 -0.50
C GLU A 82 16.34 9.83 -0.30
N ASN A 83 15.66 10.26 -1.37
CA ASN A 83 14.59 11.25 -1.29
C ASN A 83 13.45 10.94 -2.28
N PRO A 84 12.54 10.01 -1.94
CA PRO A 84 11.51 9.54 -2.88
C PRO A 84 10.59 10.66 -3.36
N ASN A 85 10.17 11.53 -2.44
CA ASN A 85 9.26 12.63 -2.74
C ASN A 85 9.94 13.68 -3.62
N GLY A 86 11.14 14.13 -3.24
CA GLY A 86 11.89 15.13 -4.00
C GLY A 86 12.42 14.60 -5.35
N PHE A 87 12.70 13.30 -5.46
CA PHE A 87 13.06 12.66 -6.73
C PHE A 87 11.88 12.73 -7.72
N MET A 88 10.66 12.39 -7.25
CA MET A 88 9.46 12.44 -8.08
C MET A 88 9.05 13.87 -8.44
N GLU A 89 9.20 14.81 -7.51
CA GLU A 89 8.96 16.23 -7.77
C GLU A 89 9.89 16.78 -8.87
N LYS A 90 11.19 16.47 -8.81
CA LYS A 90 12.16 16.85 -9.85
C LYS A 90 11.86 16.24 -11.21
N ALA A 91 11.31 15.03 -11.22
CA ALA A 91 10.86 14.34 -12.42
C ALA A 91 9.52 14.87 -12.98
N GLY A 92 8.85 15.81 -12.28
CA GLY A 92 7.53 16.32 -12.65
C GLY A 92 6.40 15.31 -12.44
N VAL A 93 6.63 14.27 -11.63
CA VAL A 93 5.65 13.23 -11.33
C VAL A 93 4.82 13.65 -10.12
N GLN A 94 3.54 13.97 -10.35
CA GLN A 94 2.62 14.29 -9.27
C GLN A 94 2.28 13.04 -8.45
N LEU A 95 2.58 13.08 -7.15
CA LEU A 95 2.22 12.06 -6.19
C LEU A 95 0.81 12.31 -5.63
N GLY A 96 0.05 11.23 -5.40
CA GLY A 96 -1.23 11.31 -4.69
C GLY A 96 -1.06 11.39 -3.18
N THR A 97 0.04 10.86 -2.66
CA THR A 97 0.43 10.93 -1.25
C THR A 97 1.96 10.87 -1.13
N PRO A 98 2.57 11.50 -0.11
CA PRO A 98 4.00 11.30 0.15
C PRO A 98 4.33 9.84 0.40
N PHE A 99 5.49 9.39 -0.08
CA PHE A 99 6.03 8.08 0.25
C PHE A 99 6.39 8.00 1.73
N ASP A 100 6.11 6.84 2.33
CA ASP A 100 6.61 6.46 3.63
C ASP A 100 8.02 5.84 3.53
N ASN A 101 8.50 5.24 4.61
CA ASN A 101 9.82 4.62 4.69
C ASN A 101 9.90 3.17 4.15
N VAL A 102 8.77 2.59 3.74
CA VAL A 102 8.65 1.19 3.29
C VAL A 102 8.37 1.12 1.79
N ALA A 103 7.36 1.84 1.31
CA ALA A 103 6.91 1.79 -0.07
C ALA A 103 8.01 2.04 -1.12
N PRO A 104 8.96 2.98 -0.95
CA PRO A 104 10.03 3.18 -1.93
C PRO A 104 10.85 1.91 -2.20
N LYS A 105 11.13 1.12 -1.16
CA LYS A 105 11.90 -0.13 -1.29
C LYS A 105 11.14 -1.15 -2.12
N ILE A 106 9.84 -1.28 -1.86
CA ILE A 106 8.98 -2.21 -2.60
C ILE A 106 8.82 -1.74 -4.05
N PHE A 107 8.65 -0.44 -4.30
CA PHE A 107 8.59 0.13 -5.66
C PHE A 107 9.84 -0.19 -6.47
N ILE A 108 11.03 -0.02 -5.88
CA ILE A 108 12.30 -0.38 -6.53
C ILE A 108 12.38 -1.86 -6.84
N ALA A 109 12.04 -2.73 -5.88
CA ALA A 109 12.02 -4.18 -6.09
C ALA A 109 11.07 -4.59 -7.24
N MET A 110 9.93 -3.90 -7.36
CA MET A 110 8.94 -4.15 -8.44
C MET A 110 9.41 -3.68 -9.82
N VAL A 111 10.32 -2.71 -9.92
CA VAL A 111 10.83 -2.19 -11.20
C VAL A 111 12.17 -2.79 -11.61
N GLU A 112 12.60 -3.88 -10.98
CA GLU A 112 13.76 -4.63 -11.44
C GLU A 112 13.54 -5.16 -12.86
N LYS A 113 14.63 -5.27 -13.62
CA LYS A 113 14.57 -5.55 -15.07
C LYS A 113 13.83 -6.85 -15.39
N ASP A 114 14.17 -7.93 -14.72
CA ASP A 114 13.53 -9.25 -14.87
C ASP A 114 12.06 -9.24 -14.44
N MET A 115 11.73 -8.51 -13.38
CA MET A 115 10.35 -8.31 -12.92
C MET A 115 9.51 -7.52 -13.95
N LEU A 116 10.04 -6.43 -14.49
CA LEU A 116 9.39 -5.65 -15.55
C LEU A 116 9.21 -6.47 -16.83
N GLU A 117 10.24 -7.22 -17.24
CA GLU A 117 10.18 -8.11 -18.40
C GLU A 117 9.11 -9.19 -18.21
N ALA A 118 9.06 -9.81 -17.03
CA ALA A 118 8.03 -10.77 -16.69
C ALA A 118 6.63 -10.12 -16.74
N MET A 119 6.45 -8.94 -16.16
CA MET A 119 5.18 -8.21 -16.17
C MET A 119 4.74 -7.74 -17.57
N ARG A 120 5.67 -7.48 -18.48
CA ARG A 120 5.37 -7.14 -19.88
C ARG A 120 5.13 -8.38 -20.74
N ASN A 121 5.46 -9.57 -20.24
CA ASN A 121 5.31 -10.81 -21.00
C ASN A 121 3.82 -11.18 -21.16
N PRO A 122 3.33 -11.42 -22.40
CA PRO A 122 1.99 -11.95 -22.61
C PRO A 122 1.78 -13.33 -21.95
N ASN A 123 2.86 -14.10 -21.78
CA ASN A 123 2.85 -15.34 -21.03
C ASN A 123 3.00 -15.08 -19.52
N THR A 124 1.87 -15.13 -18.81
CA THR A 124 1.79 -14.90 -17.36
C THR A 124 2.58 -15.92 -16.53
N SER A 125 3.00 -17.05 -17.11
CA SER A 125 3.81 -18.06 -16.41
C SER A 125 5.19 -17.54 -16.01
N ALA A 126 5.74 -16.55 -16.73
CA ALA A 126 7.04 -15.95 -16.42
C ALA A 126 7.01 -15.20 -15.08
N VAL A 127 5.94 -14.43 -14.82
CA VAL A 127 5.74 -13.75 -13.53
C VAL A 127 5.57 -14.77 -12.42
N CYS A 128 4.77 -15.82 -12.66
CA CYS A 128 4.58 -16.89 -11.69
C CYS A 128 5.91 -17.60 -11.36
N HIS A 129 6.76 -17.86 -12.36
CA HIS A 129 8.05 -18.48 -12.09
C HIS A 129 8.97 -17.56 -11.27
N LEU A 130 8.98 -16.26 -11.57
CA LEU A 130 9.87 -15.31 -10.88
C LEU A 130 9.47 -15.08 -9.41
N VAL A 131 8.16 -14.98 -9.14
CA VAL A 131 7.63 -14.66 -7.80
C VAL A 131 7.44 -15.90 -6.92
N TYR A 132 7.13 -17.06 -7.51
CA TYR A 132 6.80 -18.27 -6.75
C TYR A 132 7.92 -19.33 -6.74
N SER A 133 9.01 -19.12 -7.47
CA SER A 133 10.15 -20.05 -7.44
C SER A 133 10.88 -20.03 -6.10
N SER A 134 11.50 -21.16 -5.76
CA SER A 134 12.39 -21.32 -4.61
C SER A 134 13.88 -21.20 -4.98
N ASP A 135 14.19 -20.88 -6.24
CA ASP A 135 15.57 -20.73 -6.73
C ASP A 135 16.30 -19.61 -6.00
N GLU A 136 17.63 -19.71 -5.84
CA GLU A 136 18.42 -18.67 -5.14
C GLU A 136 18.39 -17.31 -5.86
N ASP A 137 18.22 -17.31 -7.18
CA ASP A 137 18.06 -16.09 -7.98
C ASP A 137 16.61 -15.59 -8.05
N SER A 138 15.67 -16.31 -7.41
CA SER A 138 14.27 -15.93 -7.38
C SER A 138 14.10 -14.58 -6.68
N TRP A 139 13.12 -13.81 -7.14
CA TRP A 139 12.82 -12.49 -6.59
C TRP A 139 12.57 -12.52 -5.07
N PRO A 140 11.84 -13.52 -4.53
CA PRO A 140 11.80 -13.81 -3.10
C PRO A 140 13.13 -13.79 -2.34
N LYS A 141 14.15 -14.45 -2.88
CA LYS A 141 15.44 -14.60 -2.22
C LYS A 141 16.26 -13.32 -2.28
N ARG A 142 16.10 -12.53 -3.34
CA ARG A 142 16.76 -11.23 -3.53
C ARG A 142 16.20 -10.12 -2.64
N HIS A 143 14.94 -10.22 -2.22
CA HIS A 143 14.27 -9.25 -1.34
C HIS A 143 13.70 -9.90 -0.06
N PRO A 144 14.55 -10.41 0.84
CA PRO A 144 14.13 -11.18 2.02
C PRO A 144 13.48 -10.32 3.12
N GLU A 145 13.49 -9.00 2.99
CA GLU A 145 12.92 -8.07 3.96
C GLU A 145 11.45 -8.39 4.24
N ARG A 146 11.05 -8.15 5.48
CA ARG A 146 9.67 -8.32 5.95
C ARG A 146 9.17 -7.03 6.56
N TYR A 147 7.91 -6.70 6.28
CA TYR A 147 7.22 -5.50 6.70
C TYR A 147 5.99 -5.84 7.53
N PRO A 148 5.53 -4.90 8.39
CA PRO A 148 4.42 -5.17 9.31
C PRO A 148 3.19 -5.71 8.59
N LYS A 149 2.61 -6.80 9.11
CA LYS A 149 1.39 -7.42 8.52
C LYS A 149 0.31 -6.38 8.25
N ASP A 150 -0.01 -5.52 9.21
CA ASP A 150 -1.10 -4.55 9.05
C ASP A 150 -0.83 -3.48 7.97
N TYR A 151 0.44 -3.27 7.60
CA TYR A 151 0.80 -2.42 6.46
C TYR A 151 0.56 -3.14 5.11
N MET A 152 0.76 -4.46 5.09
CA MET A 152 0.55 -5.31 3.92
C MET A 152 -0.88 -5.87 3.82
N LYS A 153 -1.67 -5.81 4.91
CA LYS A 153 -2.98 -6.45 5.06
C LYS A 153 -4.11 -5.57 4.53
N ARG A 154 -4.71 -5.98 3.42
CA ARG A 154 -6.11 -5.67 3.02
C ARG A 154 -6.59 -6.63 1.92
N SER A 155 -7.81 -7.12 2.06
CA SER A 155 -8.52 -8.00 1.11
C SER A 155 -9.03 -7.20 -0.10
N THR A 156 -9.12 -7.68 -1.35
CA THR A 156 -8.56 -8.84 -2.10
C THR A 156 -8.95 -8.58 -3.57
N TYR A 157 -7.98 -8.68 -4.50
CA TYR A 157 -8.08 -8.35 -5.94
C TYR A 157 -8.10 -6.85 -6.25
N ALA A 158 -6.91 -6.29 -6.50
CA ALA A 158 -6.79 -5.19 -7.43
C ALA A 158 -6.27 -5.80 -8.74
N THR A 159 -7.16 -6.36 -9.57
CA THR A 159 -6.80 -6.43 -10.99
C THR A 159 -6.69 -4.99 -11.49
N LEU A 160 -5.95 -4.76 -12.57
CA LEU A 160 -5.88 -3.44 -13.19
C LEU A 160 -7.28 -2.85 -13.46
N LYS A 161 -8.27 -3.73 -13.70
CA LYS A 161 -9.69 -3.41 -13.90
C LYS A 161 -10.44 -3.00 -12.63
N ASP A 162 -9.93 -3.33 -11.45
CA ASP A 162 -10.57 -3.04 -10.15
C ASP A 162 -10.12 -1.71 -9.55
N ILE A 163 -9.25 -0.95 -10.23
CA ILE A 163 -8.81 0.38 -9.81
C ILE A 163 -9.47 1.43 -10.73
N PRO A 164 -10.70 1.90 -10.42
CA PRO A 164 -11.59 2.55 -11.40
C PRO A 164 -11.12 3.93 -11.89
N TYR A 165 -10.02 4.46 -11.31
CA TYR A 165 -9.56 5.83 -11.50
C TYR A 165 -8.07 5.95 -11.89
N LEU A 166 -7.33 4.85 -12.03
CA LEU A 166 -5.87 4.88 -12.21
C LEU A 166 -5.35 4.19 -13.47
N LEU A 167 -6.19 3.44 -14.15
CA LEU A 167 -5.85 2.82 -15.41
C LEU A 167 -6.92 3.20 -16.41
N ASP A 168 -6.64 4.29 -17.13
CA ASP A 168 -7.06 4.28 -18.52
C ASP A 168 -6.34 3.06 -19.13
N ASP A 169 -7.08 1.99 -19.44
CA ASP A 169 -6.54 0.76 -20.03
C ASP A 169 -5.57 1.07 -21.18
N ASN A 170 -5.81 2.20 -21.86
CA ASN A 170 -4.98 2.74 -22.92
C ASN A 170 -3.56 3.12 -22.47
N ILE A 171 -3.37 3.73 -21.28
CA ILE A 171 -2.04 4.12 -20.79
C ILE A 171 -1.21 2.88 -20.43
N PHE A 172 -1.83 1.86 -19.84
CA PHE A 172 -1.14 0.62 -19.46
C PHE A 172 -0.65 -0.16 -20.67
N VAL A 173 -1.53 -0.33 -21.65
CA VAL A 173 -1.20 -0.98 -22.93
C VAL A 173 -0.23 -0.13 -23.75
N ALA A 174 -0.38 1.20 -23.77
CA ALA A 174 0.55 2.10 -24.47
C ALA A 174 1.97 2.07 -23.89
N LYS A 175 2.11 1.75 -22.60
CA LYS A 175 3.41 1.52 -21.94
C LYS A 175 3.94 0.09 -22.08
N GLY A 176 3.26 -0.75 -22.87
CA GLY A 176 3.71 -2.09 -23.26
C GLY A 176 3.42 -3.19 -22.24
N PHE A 177 2.56 -2.95 -21.24
CA PHE A 177 2.19 -3.97 -20.26
C PHE A 177 1.00 -4.82 -20.72
N ASN A 178 0.95 -6.08 -20.29
CA ASN A 178 -0.08 -7.05 -20.68
C ASN A 178 -1.44 -6.75 -20.00
N ASN A 179 -2.48 -6.47 -20.78
CA ASN A 179 -3.84 -6.17 -20.27
C ASN A 179 -4.62 -7.38 -19.72
N HIS A 180 -4.15 -8.60 -19.99
CA HIS A 180 -4.66 -9.84 -19.41
C HIS A 180 -3.94 -10.22 -18.11
N MET A 181 -2.87 -9.51 -17.77
CA MET A 181 -2.15 -9.73 -16.53
C MET A 181 -2.90 -9.10 -15.36
N SER A 182 -3.34 -9.95 -14.43
CA SER A 182 -3.55 -9.51 -13.06
C SER A 182 -2.18 -9.40 -12.39
N ILE A 183 -1.67 -8.18 -12.17
CA ILE A 183 -0.52 -8.01 -11.26
C ILE A 183 -1.00 -8.48 -9.89
N ASN A 184 -0.52 -9.63 -9.43
CA ASN A 184 -0.92 -10.19 -8.15
C ASN A 184 -0.15 -9.49 -7.02
N ILE A 185 -0.46 -8.21 -6.80
CA ILE A 185 0.11 -7.39 -5.72
C ILE A 185 -0.13 -8.05 -4.36
N LEU A 186 -1.20 -8.85 -4.23
CA LEU A 186 -1.48 -9.64 -3.03
C LEU A 186 -0.36 -10.66 -2.75
N HIS A 187 0.11 -11.37 -3.77
CA HIS A 187 1.16 -12.37 -3.56
C HIS A 187 2.52 -11.74 -3.27
N ILE A 188 2.81 -10.60 -3.91
CA ILE A 188 3.95 -9.76 -3.53
C ILE A 188 3.79 -9.30 -2.07
N GLY A 189 2.57 -8.93 -1.67
CA GLY A 189 2.24 -8.52 -0.31
C GLY A 189 2.46 -9.60 0.74
N ASP A 190 1.97 -10.81 0.47
CA ASP A 190 2.16 -11.99 1.33
C ASP A 190 3.64 -12.34 1.48
N PHE A 191 4.42 -12.18 0.41
CA PHE A 191 5.84 -12.45 0.45
C PHE A 191 6.57 -11.49 1.39
N PHE A 192 6.19 -10.22 1.34
CA PHE A 192 6.81 -9.15 2.11
C PHE A 192 6.26 -8.99 3.53
N ALA A 193 5.14 -9.59 3.88
CA ALA A 193 4.57 -9.47 5.21
C ALA A 193 5.34 -10.32 6.24
N GLU A 194 5.46 -9.82 7.48
CA GLU A 194 5.85 -10.66 8.62
C GLU A 194 4.96 -11.92 8.69
N LYS A 195 5.53 -13.05 9.15
CA LYS A 195 4.82 -14.33 9.25
C LYS A 195 3.88 -14.42 10.43
#